data_AF-A0A952WGS6-F1
#
_entry.id   AF-A0A952WGS6-F1
#
_cell.length_a   1.000
_cell.length_b   1.000
_cell.length_c   1.000
_cell.angle_alpha   90.00
_cell.angle_beta   90.00
_cell.angle_gamma   90.00
#
_symmetry.space_group_name_H-M   'P 1'
#
loop_
_entity.id
_entity.type
_entity.pdbx_description
1 polymer ?
#
loop_
_entity_poly.entity_id
_entity_poly.type
_entity_poly.pdbx_seq_one_letter_code
_entity_poly.pdbx_strand_id
1 'polypeptide(L)'
;MTIVRCAVYTRKSSEEGLEQAFNSLDAQREAGHDYIRSQKHQGWIAVNGQYDDGGYSGGSTERPGLQKLLEDIRARRVDVVLVYKVDRLSRSLADFARLMQIFDEHHVSFVSVTQQFNTTTSMGRLTLNMLLSFAQFEREVSGERIRDKIAATKKKGIWVCGQPPLGYRLPKKEEERRLWVVPSEATLVRTIYQQYIESGELVGIAERLNAKGHATRKWQSSKGRWHGGRSLTAKYIYRVLTNPVYLGKITHTRQGNTEVWDGLHEAIVDRRTWDAVQSKMEIANRDVRHRWTHTHLLKGLLRTHAGHAMSPTSVRRASKGMSKKENQTRLVRYYVSQQAIRQGYRSCPIGSLNAAHIDELVRAVVMNFIAEKHSANWSSLTPEKRDHFIREVIREVVVAPDHLEIQINERKSGTHAEEPSAILRKDMLLQQPRTLMPICPIKPEVNRREGVTILRLSVQIKKLDGRRMLLAPDGRELVVQADVAGQPLPREHLVRAIGQAFFWLREIIENGKSVRDIARGERLSASRVHNLLHLTRLGPAALKAILTGAVRQTLQLSEVSGIAQQLDWRRQAQMLESR
;
A
#
# COMPACT_ATOMS: atom_id res chain seq x y z
N MET A 1 -51.63 35.85 -1.68
CA MET A 1 -51.83 34.39 -1.58
C MET A 1 -50.85 33.71 -2.52
N THR A 2 -50.09 32.73 -2.03
CA THR A 2 -49.12 32.00 -2.85
C THR A 2 -49.88 31.01 -3.74
N ILE A 3 -49.57 30.98 -5.04
CA ILE A 3 -50.21 30.06 -5.98
C ILE A 3 -49.65 28.65 -5.77
N VAL A 4 -50.54 27.66 -5.66
CA VAL A 4 -50.20 26.24 -5.48
C VAL A 4 -50.66 25.46 -6.72
N ARG A 5 -49.72 24.96 -7.52
CA ARG A 5 -50.01 24.29 -8.80
C ARG A 5 -50.31 22.81 -8.58
N CYS A 6 -51.52 22.39 -8.93
CA CYS A 6 -52.06 21.08 -8.63
C CYS A 6 -52.22 20.23 -9.89
N ALA A 7 -51.55 19.08 -9.95
CA ALA A 7 -51.69 18.08 -11.00
C ALA A 7 -52.64 16.97 -10.57
N VAL A 8 -53.56 16.57 -11.44
CA VAL A 8 -54.43 15.40 -11.22
C VAL A 8 -53.88 14.25 -12.05
N TYR A 9 -53.56 13.14 -11.39
CA TYR A 9 -53.11 11.91 -12.03
C TYR A 9 -54.24 10.87 -12.02
N THR A 10 -54.56 10.32 -13.18
CA THR A 10 -55.62 9.33 -13.34
C THR A 10 -55.09 8.03 -13.95
N ARG A 11 -55.66 6.90 -13.54
CA ARG A 11 -55.26 5.58 -14.05
C ARG A 11 -56.42 4.60 -14.10
N LYS A 12 -56.47 3.80 -15.17
CA LYS A 12 -57.39 2.66 -15.33
C LYS A 12 -56.62 1.45 -15.86
N SER A 13 -56.72 0.30 -15.19
CA SER A 13 -56.09 -0.96 -15.66
C SER A 13 -56.94 -1.64 -16.72
N SER A 14 -56.30 -2.37 -17.63
CA SER A 14 -56.96 -3.15 -18.71
C SER A 14 -57.93 -4.23 -18.22
N GLU A 15 -57.79 -4.71 -16.98
CA GLU A 15 -58.68 -5.70 -16.34
C GLU A 15 -60.02 -5.12 -15.85
N GLU A 16 -60.11 -3.80 -15.63
CA GLU A 16 -61.35 -3.12 -15.21
C GLU A 16 -62.00 -2.55 -16.49
N GLY A 17 -62.93 -3.29 -17.10
CA GLY A 17 -63.57 -2.98 -18.39
C GLY A 17 -63.76 -1.48 -18.69
N LEU A 18 -63.34 -1.06 -19.89
CA LEU A 18 -63.26 0.33 -20.31
C LEU A 18 -64.60 1.09 -20.21
N GLU A 19 -65.74 0.39 -20.18
CA GLU A 19 -67.09 0.97 -20.27
C GLU A 19 -67.86 1.21 -18.95
N GLN A 20 -67.34 0.87 -17.77
CA GLN A 20 -68.04 1.17 -16.52
C GLN A 20 -67.97 2.68 -16.18
N ALA A 21 -69.12 3.37 -16.22
CA ALA A 21 -69.26 4.82 -16.05
C ALA A 21 -68.78 5.37 -14.68
N PHE A 22 -68.78 4.54 -13.62
CA PHE A 22 -68.44 4.97 -12.25
C PHE A 22 -66.93 4.99 -11.94
N ASN A 23 -66.06 4.51 -12.83
CA ASN A 23 -64.61 4.46 -12.62
C ASN A 23 -63.83 4.84 -13.91
N SER A 24 -64.38 5.75 -14.69
CA SER A 24 -63.72 6.33 -15.87
C SER A 24 -62.57 7.25 -15.45
N LEU A 25 -61.60 7.45 -16.37
CA LEU A 25 -60.53 8.43 -16.15
C LEU A 25 -61.11 9.84 -15.95
N ASP A 26 -62.19 10.15 -16.66
CA ASP A 26 -62.87 11.44 -16.58
C ASP A 26 -63.52 11.67 -15.22
N ALA A 27 -64.18 10.67 -14.64
CA ALA A 27 -64.76 10.77 -13.28
C ALA A 27 -63.68 10.96 -12.21
N GLN A 28 -62.53 10.28 -12.34
CA GLN A 28 -61.38 10.49 -11.44
C GLN A 28 -60.81 11.90 -11.58
N ARG A 29 -60.74 12.42 -12.81
CA ARG A 29 -60.23 13.75 -13.12
C ARG A 29 -61.15 14.83 -12.56
N GLU A 30 -62.45 14.69 -12.80
CA GLU A 30 -63.49 15.60 -12.30
C GLU A 30 -63.46 15.67 -10.77
N ALA A 31 -63.43 14.53 -10.09
CA ALA A 31 -63.29 14.49 -8.63
C ALA A 31 -62.01 15.18 -8.13
N GLY A 32 -60.89 15.04 -8.85
CA GLY A 32 -59.65 15.76 -8.55
C GLY A 32 -59.77 17.27 -8.74
N HIS A 33 -60.41 17.72 -9.82
CA HIS A 33 -60.66 19.14 -10.07
C HIS A 33 -61.65 19.75 -9.08
N ASP A 34 -62.70 19.03 -8.70
CA ASP A 34 -63.65 19.47 -7.66
C ASP A 34 -62.97 19.61 -6.31
N TYR A 35 -62.08 18.67 -5.97
CA TYR A 35 -61.27 18.80 -4.77
C TYR A 35 -60.38 20.05 -4.81
N ILE A 36 -59.70 20.32 -5.94
CA ILE A 36 -58.90 21.56 -6.11
C ILE A 36 -59.77 22.81 -5.95
N ARG A 37 -60.98 22.82 -6.55
CA ARG A 37 -61.93 23.93 -6.41
C ARG A 37 -62.37 24.16 -4.97
N SER A 38 -62.59 23.08 -4.20
CA SER A 38 -62.92 23.17 -2.77
C SER A 38 -61.82 23.83 -1.94
N GLN A 39 -60.55 23.68 -2.36
CA GLN A 39 -59.37 24.23 -1.68
C GLN A 39 -58.93 25.59 -2.23
N LYS A 40 -59.80 26.31 -2.97
CA LYS A 40 -59.48 27.63 -3.56
C LYS A 40 -58.96 28.65 -2.53
N HIS A 41 -59.44 28.58 -1.29
CA HIS A 41 -58.99 29.44 -0.19
C HIS A 41 -57.50 29.26 0.17
N GLN A 42 -56.90 28.12 -0.20
CA GLN A 42 -55.46 27.82 -0.02
C GLN A 42 -54.61 28.20 -1.24
N GLY A 43 -55.20 28.82 -2.28
CA GLY A 43 -54.48 29.24 -3.49
C GLY A 43 -54.24 28.13 -4.52
N TRP A 44 -54.97 27.02 -4.45
CA TRP A 44 -54.80 25.88 -5.34
C TRP A 44 -55.36 26.15 -6.74
N ILE A 45 -54.55 25.85 -7.76
CA ILE A 45 -54.90 26.01 -9.18
C ILE A 45 -54.52 24.73 -9.93
N ALA A 46 -55.44 24.19 -10.72
CA ALA A 46 -55.17 23.02 -11.55
C ALA A 46 -54.22 23.38 -12.72
N VAL A 47 -53.21 22.56 -12.96
CA VAL A 47 -52.34 22.72 -14.15
C VAL A 47 -53.03 22.19 -15.41
N ASN A 48 -52.72 22.80 -16.56
CA ASN A 48 -53.29 22.38 -17.85
C ASN A 48 -52.75 21.04 -18.39
N GLY A 49 -51.81 20.41 -17.69
CA GLY A 49 -51.22 19.13 -18.09
C GLY A 49 -52.15 17.95 -17.82
N GLN A 50 -52.43 17.15 -18.85
CA GLN A 50 -53.10 15.84 -18.71
C GLN A 50 -52.07 14.76 -18.38
N TYR A 51 -52.29 14.05 -17.26
CA TYR A 51 -51.46 12.95 -16.74
C TYR A 51 -52.34 11.70 -16.56
N ASP A 52 -52.66 11.03 -17.66
CA ASP A 52 -53.61 9.93 -17.68
C ASP A 52 -52.95 8.65 -18.20
N ASP A 53 -53.13 7.55 -17.47
CA ASP A 53 -52.62 6.23 -17.85
C ASP A 53 -53.78 5.22 -17.98
N GLY A 54 -54.36 5.14 -19.18
CA GLY A 54 -55.35 4.11 -19.54
C GLY A 54 -54.70 2.83 -20.05
N GLY A 55 -55.10 1.67 -19.52
CA GLY A 55 -54.60 0.36 -19.93
C GLY A 55 -53.29 -0.08 -19.26
N TYR A 56 -52.78 0.69 -18.30
CA TYR A 56 -51.50 0.41 -17.62
C TYR A 56 -51.70 -0.20 -16.21
N SER A 57 -50.84 -1.19 -15.89
CA SER A 57 -50.85 -1.87 -14.58
C SER A 57 -50.26 -1.00 -13.47
N GLY A 58 -50.93 -1.01 -12.31
CA GLY A 58 -50.51 -0.35 -11.07
C GLY A 58 -49.20 -0.88 -10.45
N GLY A 59 -48.62 -1.95 -10.99
CA GLY A 59 -47.39 -2.59 -10.47
C GLY A 59 -46.08 -2.21 -11.18
N SER A 60 -46.12 -1.43 -12.27
CA SER A 60 -44.91 -0.94 -12.96
C SER A 60 -44.84 0.58 -12.93
N THR A 61 -43.65 1.16 -12.76
CA THR A 61 -43.42 2.62 -12.83
C THR A 61 -43.13 3.12 -14.25
N GLU A 62 -43.01 2.23 -15.24
CA GLU A 62 -42.80 2.58 -16.64
C GLU A 62 -44.13 2.89 -17.31
N ARG A 63 -44.68 4.08 -17.04
CA ARG A 63 -45.95 4.54 -17.62
C ARG A 63 -45.80 5.95 -18.21
N PRO A 64 -46.33 6.23 -19.42
CA PRO A 64 -46.16 7.53 -20.06
C PRO A 64 -46.72 8.71 -19.26
N GLY A 65 -47.93 8.59 -18.70
CA GLY A 65 -48.58 9.65 -17.92
C GLY A 65 -47.85 9.94 -16.61
N LEU A 66 -47.43 8.88 -15.91
CA LEU A 66 -46.62 9.00 -14.69
C LEU A 66 -45.22 9.58 -14.97
N GLN A 67 -44.57 9.18 -16.07
CA GLN A 67 -43.25 9.72 -16.45
C GLN A 67 -43.33 11.22 -16.77
N LYS A 68 -44.34 11.63 -17.54
CA LYS A 68 -44.60 13.04 -17.84
C LYS A 68 -44.85 13.86 -16.56
N LEU A 69 -45.61 13.31 -15.61
CA LEU A 69 -45.81 13.93 -14.31
C LEU A 69 -44.50 14.11 -13.55
N LEU A 70 -43.66 13.07 -13.50
CA LEU A 70 -42.36 13.13 -12.83
C LEU A 70 -41.40 14.14 -13.49
N GLU A 71 -41.46 14.30 -14.81
CA GLU A 71 -40.71 15.32 -15.54
C GLU A 71 -41.16 16.74 -15.16
N ASP A 72 -42.47 16.99 -15.13
CA ASP A 72 -43.01 18.29 -14.73
C ASP A 72 -42.75 18.61 -13.25
N ILE A 73 -42.72 17.59 -12.37
CA ILE A 73 -42.30 17.71 -10.97
C ILE A 73 -40.82 18.12 -10.89
N ARG A 74 -39.93 17.45 -11.63
CA ARG A 74 -38.50 17.81 -11.69
C ARG A 74 -38.28 19.21 -12.24
N ALA A 75 -39.10 19.63 -13.19
CA ALA A 75 -39.11 20.99 -13.74
C ALA A 75 -39.75 22.03 -12.79
N ARG A 76 -40.18 21.63 -11.59
CA ARG A 76 -40.87 22.46 -10.59
C ARG A 76 -42.09 23.18 -11.17
N ARG A 77 -42.87 22.48 -12.01
CA ARG A 77 -44.14 22.99 -12.59
C ARG A 77 -45.37 22.56 -11.79
N VAL A 78 -45.19 21.64 -10.84
CA VAL A 78 -46.24 21.03 -10.02
C VAL A 78 -45.81 21.12 -8.56
N ASP A 79 -46.73 21.55 -7.69
CA ASP A 79 -46.53 21.68 -6.24
C ASP A 79 -47.36 20.66 -5.45
N VAL A 80 -48.48 20.18 -6.01
CA VAL A 80 -49.36 19.16 -5.41
C VAL A 80 -49.78 18.14 -6.45
N VAL A 81 -49.72 16.85 -6.11
CA VAL A 81 -50.22 15.75 -6.91
C VAL A 81 -51.47 15.17 -6.26
N LEU A 82 -52.56 15.10 -7.02
CA LEU A 82 -53.84 14.55 -6.60
C LEU A 82 -54.12 13.25 -7.33
N VAL A 83 -54.61 12.26 -6.57
CA VAL A 83 -55.13 11.00 -7.12
C VAL A 83 -56.48 10.67 -6.50
N TYR A 84 -57.33 9.98 -7.24
CA TYR A 84 -58.64 9.57 -6.73
C TYR A 84 -58.51 8.63 -5.50
N LYS A 85 -57.61 7.64 -5.60
CA LYS A 85 -57.23 6.66 -4.55
C LYS A 85 -55.73 6.35 -4.64
N VAL A 86 -55.10 5.95 -3.53
CA VAL A 86 -53.65 5.66 -3.46
C VAL A 86 -53.22 4.57 -4.46
N ASP A 87 -54.06 3.56 -4.67
CA ASP A 87 -53.83 2.46 -5.62
C ASP A 87 -53.79 2.91 -7.09
N ARG A 88 -54.30 4.10 -7.40
CA ARG A 88 -54.18 4.71 -8.73
C ARG A 88 -52.74 5.10 -9.03
N LEU A 89 -51.98 5.55 -8.03
CA LEU A 89 -50.56 5.83 -8.19
C LEU A 89 -49.74 4.53 -8.26
N SER A 90 -49.87 3.66 -7.25
CA SER A 90 -49.15 2.37 -7.20
C SER A 90 -49.89 1.33 -6.36
N ARG A 91 -49.88 0.07 -6.82
CA ARG A 91 -50.35 -1.10 -6.04
C ARG A 91 -49.24 -1.71 -5.15
N SER A 92 -47.99 -1.31 -5.37
CA SER A 92 -46.81 -1.77 -4.62
C SER A 92 -46.41 -0.71 -3.60
N LEU A 93 -46.33 -1.09 -2.32
CA LEU A 93 -45.92 -0.20 -1.23
C LEU A 93 -44.50 0.33 -1.44
N ALA A 94 -43.59 -0.51 -1.92
CA ALA A 94 -42.21 -0.12 -2.21
C ALA A 94 -42.13 0.91 -3.34
N ASP A 95 -42.96 0.78 -4.37
CA ASP A 95 -43.05 1.75 -5.47
C ASP A 95 -43.70 3.06 -5.02
N PHE A 96 -44.75 2.97 -4.20
CA PHE A 96 -45.38 4.14 -3.60
C PHE A 96 -44.39 4.92 -2.73
N ALA A 97 -43.65 4.23 -1.87
CA ALA A 97 -42.58 4.81 -1.04
C ALA A 97 -41.52 5.53 -1.89
N ARG A 98 -41.07 4.93 -2.99
CA ARG A 98 -40.11 5.56 -3.92
C ARG A 98 -40.66 6.83 -4.57
N LEU A 99 -41.91 6.80 -5.04
CA LEU A 99 -42.55 7.98 -5.64
C LEU A 99 -42.71 9.10 -4.61
N MET A 100 -43.07 8.75 -3.37
CA MET A 100 -43.17 9.72 -2.28
C MET A 100 -41.83 10.35 -1.90
N GLN A 101 -40.72 9.60 -1.94
CA GLN A 101 -39.38 10.17 -1.77
C GLN A 101 -39.06 11.20 -2.85
N ILE A 102 -39.37 10.89 -4.12
CA ILE A 102 -39.17 11.83 -5.23
C ILE A 102 -40.02 13.10 -5.03
N PHE A 103 -41.26 12.95 -4.56
CA PHE A 103 -42.12 14.10 -4.29
C PHE A 103 -41.56 14.95 -3.14
N ASP A 104 -41.08 14.34 -2.05
CA ASP A 104 -40.49 15.06 -0.91
C ASP A 104 -39.18 15.80 -1.29
N GLU A 105 -38.30 15.15 -2.08
CA GLU A 105 -37.07 15.75 -2.63
C GLU A 105 -37.35 17.01 -3.47
N HIS A 106 -38.50 17.03 -4.16
CA HIS A 106 -38.95 18.16 -4.97
C HIS A 106 -39.94 19.09 -4.26
N HIS A 107 -40.18 18.89 -2.96
CA HIS A 107 -41.14 19.65 -2.14
C HIS A 107 -42.59 19.64 -2.67
N VAL A 108 -42.98 18.54 -3.32
CA VAL A 108 -44.32 18.30 -3.85
C VAL A 108 -45.17 17.56 -2.83
N SER A 109 -46.37 18.07 -2.56
CA SER A 109 -47.33 17.41 -1.66
C SER A 109 -48.20 16.40 -2.41
N PHE A 110 -48.68 15.38 -1.71
CA PHE A 110 -49.50 14.32 -2.27
C PHE A 110 -50.83 14.22 -1.52
N VAL A 111 -51.92 14.09 -2.29
CA VAL A 111 -53.28 14.08 -1.78
C VAL A 111 -54.09 12.99 -2.46
N SER A 112 -54.81 12.19 -1.65
CA SER A 112 -55.87 11.33 -2.14
C SER A 112 -57.23 11.98 -1.94
N VAL A 113 -58.08 11.95 -2.98
CA VAL A 113 -59.41 12.60 -2.96
C VAL A 113 -60.41 11.84 -2.06
N THR A 114 -60.39 10.50 -2.10
CA THR A 114 -61.36 9.66 -1.38
C THR A 114 -60.85 9.10 -0.05
N GLN A 115 -59.56 9.26 0.24
CA GLN A 115 -58.92 8.74 1.44
C GLN A 115 -58.32 9.91 2.23
N GLN A 116 -58.31 9.83 3.56
CA GLN A 116 -57.73 10.87 4.44
C GLN A 116 -56.19 10.83 4.42
N PHE A 117 -55.59 10.90 3.23
CA PHE A 117 -54.15 10.85 3.02
C PHE A 117 -53.70 12.15 2.37
N ASN A 118 -53.20 13.07 3.19
CA ASN A 118 -52.74 14.38 2.75
C ASN A 118 -51.41 14.75 3.41
N THR A 119 -50.33 14.78 2.63
CA THR A 119 -48.98 15.08 3.12
C THR A 119 -48.70 16.57 3.35
N THR A 120 -49.68 17.45 3.11
CA THR A 120 -49.62 18.85 3.57
C THR A 120 -49.81 18.95 5.09
N THR A 121 -50.37 17.92 5.73
CA THR A 121 -50.61 17.89 7.18
C THR A 121 -49.51 17.15 7.94
N SER A 122 -49.23 17.54 9.18
CA SER A 122 -48.24 16.86 10.05
C SER A 122 -48.57 15.39 10.27
N MET A 123 -49.86 15.04 10.36
CA MET A 123 -50.33 13.64 10.49
C MET A 123 -50.06 12.84 9.21
N GLY A 124 -50.33 13.40 8.02
CA GLY A 124 -50.05 12.73 6.76
C GLY A 124 -48.55 12.52 6.50
N ARG A 125 -47.70 13.46 6.94
CA ARG A 125 -46.23 13.29 6.91
C ARG A 125 -45.75 12.18 7.84
N LEU A 126 -46.37 12.02 9.02
CA LEU A 126 -46.07 10.92 9.94
C LEU A 126 -46.41 9.57 9.32
N THR A 127 -47.61 9.43 8.74
CA THR A 127 -48.05 8.19 8.07
C THR A 127 -47.13 7.84 6.89
N LEU A 128 -46.69 8.84 6.13
CA LEU A 128 -45.72 8.66 5.05
C LEU A 128 -44.39 8.10 5.56
N ASN A 129 -43.82 8.71 6.61
CA ASN A 129 -42.55 8.24 7.19
C ASN A 129 -42.65 6.80 7.70
N MET A 130 -43.79 6.42 8.29
CA MET A 130 -44.07 5.05 8.71
C MET A 130 -44.09 4.08 7.51
N LEU A 131 -44.76 4.43 6.41
CA LEU A 131 -44.78 3.61 5.19
C LEU A 131 -43.38 3.49 4.55
N LEU A 132 -42.57 4.55 4.58
CA LEU A 132 -41.18 4.51 4.15
C LEU A 132 -40.34 3.55 5.00
N SER A 133 -40.49 3.60 6.33
CA SER A 133 -39.80 2.67 7.23
C SER A 133 -40.15 1.22 6.95
N PHE A 134 -41.42 0.91 6.67
CA PHE A 134 -41.83 -0.45 6.30
C PHE A 134 -41.25 -0.90 4.95
N ALA A 135 -41.26 -0.03 3.93
CA ALA A 135 -40.68 -0.36 2.63
C ALA A 135 -39.15 -0.58 2.73
N GLN A 136 -38.47 0.17 3.59
CA GLN A 136 -37.06 -0.04 3.88
C GLN A 136 -36.82 -1.37 4.62
N PHE A 137 -37.61 -1.63 5.66
CA PHE A 137 -37.55 -2.87 6.43
C PHE A 137 -37.77 -4.10 5.52
N GLU A 138 -38.78 -4.09 4.65
CA GLU A 138 -39.06 -5.19 3.72
C GLU A 138 -37.88 -5.43 2.76
N ARG A 139 -37.22 -4.36 2.29
CA ARG A 139 -36.03 -4.45 1.44
C ARG A 139 -34.85 -5.09 2.17
N GLU A 140 -34.63 -4.70 3.42
CA GLU A 140 -33.56 -5.24 4.27
C GLU A 140 -33.80 -6.73 4.57
N VAL A 141 -35.01 -7.09 4.99
CA VAL A 141 -35.42 -8.49 5.24
C VAL A 141 -35.34 -9.35 3.98
N SER A 142 -35.74 -8.81 2.83
CA SER A 142 -35.60 -9.50 1.55
C SER A 142 -34.14 -9.74 1.19
N GLY A 143 -33.27 -8.75 1.40
CA GLY A 143 -31.83 -8.87 1.21
C GLY A 143 -31.18 -9.90 2.15
N GLU A 144 -31.65 -10.01 3.39
CA GLU A 144 -31.27 -11.07 4.33
C GLU A 144 -31.69 -12.45 3.82
N ARG A 145 -32.97 -12.62 3.48
CA ARG A 145 -33.49 -13.90 2.94
C ARG A 145 -32.75 -14.35 1.69
N ILE A 146 -32.40 -13.44 0.79
CA ILE A 146 -31.61 -13.77 -0.42
C ILE A 146 -30.21 -14.26 -0.02
N ARG A 147 -29.54 -13.57 0.91
CA ARG A 147 -28.22 -13.98 1.42
C ARG A 147 -28.26 -15.35 2.08
N ASP A 148 -29.29 -15.63 2.88
CA ASP A 148 -29.44 -16.92 3.54
C ASP A 148 -29.78 -18.04 2.54
N LYS A 149 -30.60 -17.76 1.52
CA LYS A 149 -30.84 -18.70 0.41
C LYS A 149 -29.55 -19.00 -0.36
N ILE A 150 -28.70 -18.00 -0.60
CA ILE A 150 -27.39 -18.18 -1.25
C ILE A 150 -26.49 -19.06 -0.39
N ALA A 151 -26.39 -18.78 0.91
CA ALA A 151 -25.58 -19.56 1.84
C ALA A 151 -26.07 -21.02 1.92
N ALA A 152 -27.38 -21.23 2.06
CA ALA A 152 -27.99 -22.56 2.07
C ALA A 152 -27.76 -23.32 0.76
N THR A 153 -27.80 -22.64 -0.39
CA THR A 153 -27.55 -23.25 -1.70
C THR A 153 -26.07 -23.62 -1.86
N LYS A 154 -25.15 -22.76 -1.44
CA LYS A 154 -23.71 -23.10 -1.43
C LYS A 154 -23.38 -24.26 -0.50
N LYS A 155 -24.06 -24.35 0.65
CA LYS A 155 -23.93 -25.46 1.61
C LYS A 155 -24.39 -26.79 1.00
N LYS A 156 -25.34 -26.77 0.06
CA LYS A 156 -25.73 -27.94 -0.76
C LYS A 156 -24.73 -28.28 -1.87
N GLY A 157 -23.57 -27.62 -1.93
CA GLY A 157 -22.56 -27.87 -2.95
C GLY A 157 -22.89 -27.30 -4.34
N ILE A 158 -23.83 -26.35 -4.41
CA ILE A 158 -24.25 -25.71 -5.67
C ILE A 158 -23.52 -24.36 -5.84
N TRP A 159 -22.94 -24.13 -7.02
CA TRP A 159 -22.32 -22.85 -7.33
C TRP A 159 -23.38 -21.79 -7.63
N VAL A 160 -23.37 -20.71 -6.85
CA VAL A 160 -24.30 -19.58 -7.02
C VAL A 160 -23.57 -18.26 -7.01
N CYS A 161 -24.08 -17.34 -7.84
CA CYS A 161 -23.62 -15.98 -8.06
C CYS A 161 -22.21 -15.85 -8.67
N GLY A 162 -22.07 -14.89 -9.59
CA GLY A 162 -20.80 -14.56 -10.23
C GLY A 162 -20.42 -15.50 -11.37
N GLN A 163 -19.22 -15.27 -11.90
CA GLN A 163 -18.71 -16.03 -13.05
C GLN A 163 -17.99 -17.30 -12.59
N PRO A 164 -18.25 -18.45 -13.24
CA PRO A 164 -17.52 -19.68 -12.97
C PRO A 164 -16.00 -19.49 -13.09
N PRO A 165 -15.20 -20.12 -12.21
CA PRO A 165 -13.74 -20.14 -12.35
C PRO A 165 -13.29 -20.78 -13.66
N LEU A 166 -12.05 -20.49 -14.07
CA LEU A 166 -11.41 -21.12 -15.24
C LEU A 166 -11.47 -22.64 -15.11
N GLY A 167 -11.80 -23.38 -16.16
CA GLY A 167 -11.94 -24.84 -16.10
C GLY A 167 -13.38 -25.31 -15.92
N TYR A 168 -14.30 -24.41 -15.55
CA TYR A 168 -15.69 -24.74 -15.28
C TYR A 168 -16.68 -23.90 -16.12
N ARG A 169 -17.87 -24.47 -16.32
CA ARG A 169 -19.04 -23.81 -16.91
C ARG A 169 -20.29 -24.14 -16.11
N LEU A 170 -21.27 -23.24 -16.19
CA LEU A 170 -22.64 -23.54 -15.77
C LEU A 170 -23.38 -24.11 -16.99
N PRO A 171 -24.15 -25.19 -16.83
CA PRO A 171 -24.98 -25.69 -17.91
C PRO A 171 -26.09 -24.69 -18.26
N LYS A 172 -26.59 -24.79 -19.50
CA LYS A 172 -27.68 -23.92 -19.99
C LYS A 172 -29.06 -24.31 -19.43
N LYS A 173 -29.23 -25.56 -18.97
CA LYS A 173 -30.48 -26.05 -18.37
C LYS A 173 -30.44 -25.83 -16.86
N GLU A 174 -31.50 -25.23 -16.31
CA GLU A 174 -31.60 -24.85 -14.89
C GLU A 174 -31.62 -26.02 -13.91
N GLU A 175 -31.93 -27.23 -14.39
CA GLU A 175 -32.13 -28.44 -13.58
C GLU A 175 -30.81 -29.03 -13.05
N GLU A 176 -29.67 -28.78 -13.71
CA GLU A 176 -28.35 -29.21 -13.26
C GLU A 176 -27.54 -28.02 -12.74
N ARG A 177 -27.83 -27.51 -11.53
CA ARG A 177 -27.08 -26.35 -10.98
C ARG A 177 -25.63 -26.68 -10.56
N ARG A 178 -24.99 -27.71 -11.10
CA ARG A 178 -23.60 -28.08 -10.82
C ARG A 178 -22.65 -27.47 -11.85
N LEU A 179 -21.40 -27.18 -11.44
CA LEU A 179 -20.36 -26.77 -12.37
C LEU A 179 -19.90 -27.97 -13.20
N TRP A 180 -19.85 -27.79 -14.52
CA TRP A 180 -19.33 -28.77 -15.46
C TRP A 180 -17.88 -28.45 -15.84
N VAL A 181 -17.04 -29.48 -15.88
CA VAL A 181 -15.64 -29.35 -16.27
C VAL A 181 -15.54 -29.14 -17.78
N VAL A 182 -14.76 -28.15 -18.22
CA VAL A 182 -14.39 -27.96 -19.62
C VAL A 182 -13.02 -28.59 -19.83
N PRO A 183 -12.88 -29.69 -20.59
CA PRO A 183 -11.63 -30.45 -20.68
C PRO A 183 -10.42 -29.60 -21.09
N SER A 184 -10.56 -28.74 -22.10
CA SER A 184 -9.45 -27.89 -22.57
C SER A 184 -8.98 -26.87 -21.53
N GLU A 185 -9.91 -26.21 -20.83
CA GLU A 185 -9.59 -25.27 -19.75
C GLU A 185 -9.08 -26.01 -18.50
N ALA A 186 -9.56 -27.21 -18.23
CA ALA A 186 -9.10 -28.06 -17.12
C ALA A 186 -7.64 -28.49 -17.31
N THR A 187 -7.23 -28.83 -18.54
CA THR A 187 -5.83 -29.11 -18.87
C THR A 187 -4.92 -27.91 -18.58
N LEU A 188 -5.38 -26.69 -18.90
CA LEU A 188 -4.65 -25.47 -18.57
C LEU A 188 -4.50 -25.27 -17.05
N VAL A 189 -5.56 -25.54 -16.27
CA VAL A 189 -5.50 -25.49 -14.81
C VAL A 189 -4.50 -26.51 -14.27
N ARG A 190 -4.54 -27.77 -14.73
CA ARG A 190 -3.58 -28.80 -14.32
C ARG A 190 -2.13 -28.40 -14.66
N THR A 191 -1.93 -27.81 -15.84
CA THR A 191 -0.64 -27.26 -16.26
C THR A 191 -0.15 -26.16 -15.31
N ILE A 192 -1.03 -25.27 -14.84
CA ILE A 192 -0.67 -24.23 -13.86
C ILE A 192 -0.19 -24.85 -12.54
N TYR A 193 -0.89 -25.87 -12.03
CA TYR A 193 -0.51 -26.57 -10.80
C TYR A 193 0.84 -27.26 -10.96
N GLN A 194 1.02 -28.02 -12.05
CA GLN A 194 2.26 -28.74 -12.31
C GLN A 194 3.47 -27.79 -12.48
N GLN A 195 3.35 -26.72 -13.27
CA GLN A 195 4.42 -25.75 -13.42
C GLN A 195 4.79 -25.05 -12.10
N TYR A 196 3.83 -24.89 -11.18
CA TYR A 196 4.11 -24.35 -9.86
C TYR A 196 4.85 -25.35 -8.96
N ILE A 197 4.45 -26.63 -8.99
CA ILE A 197 5.15 -27.71 -8.29
C ILE A 197 6.59 -27.83 -8.76
N GLU A 198 6.85 -27.66 -10.06
CA GLU A 198 8.20 -27.66 -10.64
C GLU A 198 8.97 -26.38 -10.27
N SER A 199 8.50 -25.21 -10.71
CA SER A 199 9.29 -23.96 -10.63
C SER A 199 9.14 -23.18 -9.31
N GLY A 200 7.95 -23.19 -8.70
CA GLY A 200 7.61 -22.33 -7.56
C GLY A 200 7.42 -20.85 -7.89
N GLU A 201 7.53 -20.45 -9.17
CA GLU A 201 7.53 -19.04 -9.59
C GLU A 201 6.18 -18.59 -10.19
N LEU A 202 5.43 -17.75 -9.47
CA LEU A 202 4.13 -17.25 -9.95
C LEU A 202 4.24 -16.32 -11.17
N VAL A 203 5.29 -15.49 -11.22
CA VAL A 203 5.52 -14.53 -12.31
C VAL A 203 5.92 -15.26 -13.59
N GLY A 204 6.89 -16.18 -13.49
CA GLY A 204 7.35 -16.96 -14.64
C GLY A 204 6.25 -17.81 -15.26
N ILE A 205 5.33 -18.37 -14.45
CA ILE A 205 4.14 -19.08 -14.98
C ILE A 205 3.24 -18.12 -15.78
N ALA A 206 2.95 -16.93 -15.24
CA ALA A 206 2.10 -15.96 -15.92
C ALA A 206 2.71 -15.51 -17.25
N GLU A 207 4.02 -15.23 -17.29
CA GLU A 207 4.75 -14.85 -18.50
C GLU A 207 4.73 -15.95 -19.56
N ARG A 208 5.04 -17.20 -19.19
CA ARG A 208 4.99 -18.34 -20.12
C ARG A 208 3.60 -18.58 -20.69
N LEU A 209 2.56 -18.43 -19.88
CA LEU A 209 1.17 -18.60 -20.36
C LEU A 209 0.72 -17.44 -21.26
N ASN A 210 1.10 -16.21 -20.94
CA ASN A 210 0.86 -15.05 -21.80
C ASN A 210 1.57 -15.18 -23.15
N ALA A 211 2.82 -15.68 -23.16
CA ALA A 211 3.59 -15.92 -24.38
C ALA A 211 2.92 -16.99 -25.28
N LYS A 212 2.23 -17.97 -24.69
CA LYS A 212 1.39 -18.95 -25.39
C LYS A 212 0.01 -18.42 -25.81
N GLY A 213 -0.26 -17.13 -25.60
CA GLY A 213 -1.51 -16.47 -25.97
C GLY A 213 -2.67 -16.69 -24.99
N HIS A 214 -2.43 -17.26 -23.81
CA HIS A 214 -3.49 -17.41 -22.82
C HIS A 214 -3.83 -16.08 -22.15
N ALA A 215 -5.13 -15.83 -21.98
CA ALA A 215 -5.66 -14.64 -21.33
C ALA A 215 -6.85 -15.00 -20.43
N THR A 216 -7.25 -14.05 -19.57
CA THR A 216 -8.47 -14.18 -18.77
C THR A 216 -9.69 -14.31 -19.67
N ARG A 217 -10.65 -15.15 -19.27
CA ARG A 217 -11.84 -15.44 -20.06
C ARG A 217 -12.67 -14.19 -20.36
N LYS A 218 -13.02 -13.97 -21.63
CA LYS A 218 -13.98 -12.92 -22.05
C LYS A 218 -15.41 -13.35 -21.76
N TRP A 219 -16.22 -12.44 -21.22
CA TRP A 219 -17.64 -12.68 -20.97
C TRP A 219 -18.42 -11.36 -21.02
N GLN A 220 -19.71 -11.45 -21.34
CA GLN A 220 -20.61 -10.30 -21.36
C GLN A 220 -21.54 -10.36 -20.14
N SER A 221 -21.67 -9.24 -19.44
CA SER A 221 -22.63 -9.11 -18.33
C SER A 221 -24.07 -9.02 -18.84
N SER A 222 -25.04 -9.24 -17.95
CA SER A 222 -26.47 -9.07 -18.25
C SER A 222 -26.83 -7.65 -18.72
N LYS A 223 -25.99 -6.66 -18.40
CA LYS A 223 -26.12 -5.26 -18.86
C LYS A 223 -25.38 -4.99 -20.19
N GLY A 224 -25.00 -6.02 -20.93
CA GLY A 224 -24.32 -5.90 -22.23
C GLY A 224 -22.84 -5.51 -22.18
N ARG A 225 -22.25 -5.26 -21.00
CA ARG A 225 -20.83 -4.87 -20.88
C ARG A 225 -19.89 -6.05 -20.99
N TRP A 226 -18.83 -5.93 -21.80
CA TRP A 226 -17.77 -6.92 -21.94
C TRP A 226 -16.74 -6.84 -20.81
N HIS A 227 -16.33 -8.01 -20.32
CA HIS A 227 -15.32 -8.18 -19.28
C HIS A 227 -14.31 -9.27 -19.68
N GLY A 228 -13.12 -9.27 -19.08
CA GLY A 228 -12.08 -10.27 -19.33
C GLY A 228 -11.16 -9.93 -20.52
N GLY A 229 -10.48 -10.93 -21.07
CA GLY A 229 -9.52 -10.76 -22.18
C GLY A 229 -8.21 -10.10 -21.80
N ARG A 230 -7.93 -9.95 -20.49
CA ARG A 230 -6.69 -9.36 -19.96
C ARG A 230 -5.61 -10.41 -19.82
N SER A 231 -4.35 -9.99 -19.94
CA SER A 231 -3.18 -10.83 -19.66
C SER A 231 -3.22 -11.44 -18.25
N LEU A 232 -2.71 -12.65 -18.13
CA LEU A 232 -2.59 -13.35 -16.87
C LEU A 232 -1.51 -12.67 -16.01
N THR A 233 -1.82 -12.48 -14.73
CA THR A 233 -0.91 -11.85 -13.76
C THR A 233 -0.53 -12.86 -12.68
N ALA A 234 0.58 -12.65 -11.98
CA ALA A 234 0.96 -13.49 -10.83
C ALA A 234 -0.17 -13.57 -9.77
N LYS A 235 -0.90 -12.46 -9.56
CA LYS A 235 -2.08 -12.43 -8.68
C LYS A 235 -3.21 -13.34 -9.18
N TYR A 236 -3.42 -13.41 -10.48
CA TYR A 236 -4.41 -14.32 -11.06
C TYR A 236 -3.99 -15.79 -10.88
N ILE A 237 -2.72 -16.12 -11.17
CA ILE A 237 -2.18 -17.46 -10.96
C ILE A 237 -2.28 -17.88 -9.50
N TYR A 238 -1.91 -17.00 -8.56
CA TYR A 238 -2.08 -17.23 -7.13
C TYR A 238 -3.54 -17.55 -6.77
N ARG A 239 -4.51 -16.81 -7.32
CA ARG A 239 -5.94 -17.08 -7.08
C ARG A 239 -6.39 -18.43 -7.64
N VAL A 240 -5.82 -18.88 -8.75
CA VAL A 240 -6.12 -20.22 -9.30
C VAL A 240 -5.59 -21.32 -8.38
N LEU A 241 -4.35 -21.16 -7.90
CA LEU A 241 -3.67 -22.13 -7.03
C LEU A 241 -4.23 -22.18 -5.60
N THR A 242 -4.93 -21.14 -5.14
CA THR A 242 -5.48 -21.04 -3.77
C THR A 242 -6.99 -21.21 -3.70
N ASN A 243 -7.67 -21.41 -4.83
CA ASN A 243 -9.12 -21.54 -4.84
C ASN A 243 -9.58 -23.00 -4.63
N PRO A 244 -10.26 -23.33 -3.50
CA PRO A 244 -10.68 -24.70 -3.20
C PRO A 244 -11.68 -25.32 -4.20
N VAL A 245 -12.27 -24.51 -5.08
CA VAL A 245 -13.14 -25.00 -6.17
C VAL A 245 -12.43 -26.01 -7.06
N TYR A 246 -11.11 -25.91 -7.23
CA TYR A 246 -10.35 -26.89 -8.00
C TYR A 246 -10.22 -28.26 -7.34
N LEU A 247 -10.45 -28.33 -6.02
CA LEU A 247 -10.52 -29.57 -5.23
C LEU A 247 -11.96 -30.10 -5.12
N GLY A 248 -12.93 -29.55 -5.86
CA GLY A 248 -14.33 -29.97 -5.74
C GLY A 248 -15.06 -29.35 -4.55
N LYS A 249 -14.55 -28.26 -3.95
CA LYS A 249 -15.17 -27.60 -2.77
C LYS A 249 -15.79 -26.25 -3.11
N ILE A 250 -16.80 -25.83 -2.36
CA ILE A 250 -17.42 -24.50 -2.50
C ILE A 250 -17.15 -23.68 -1.25
N THR A 251 -16.76 -22.42 -1.45
CA THR A 251 -16.48 -21.49 -0.37
C THR A 251 -17.57 -20.43 -0.22
N HIS A 252 -17.84 -20.05 1.02
CA HIS A 252 -18.71 -18.94 1.36
C HIS A 252 -18.08 -18.10 2.46
N THR A 253 -17.87 -16.83 2.16
CA THR A 253 -17.27 -15.88 3.10
C THR A 253 -18.34 -14.92 3.62
N ARG A 254 -18.55 -14.90 4.94
CA ARG A 254 -19.44 -13.97 5.64
C ARG A 254 -18.69 -13.31 6.78
N GLN A 255 -18.67 -11.98 6.82
CA GLN A 255 -18.03 -11.19 7.89
C GLN A 255 -16.57 -11.61 8.20
N GLY A 256 -15.80 -11.98 7.17
CA GLY A 256 -14.41 -12.41 7.32
C GLY A 256 -14.22 -13.91 7.60
N ASN A 257 -15.26 -14.64 8.00
CA ASN A 257 -15.22 -16.08 8.17
C ASN A 257 -15.51 -16.79 6.85
N THR A 258 -14.62 -17.70 6.44
CA THR A 258 -14.79 -18.49 5.22
C THR A 258 -15.11 -19.93 5.57
N GLU A 259 -16.33 -20.35 5.26
CA GLU A 259 -16.77 -21.73 5.36
C GLU A 259 -16.49 -22.44 4.04
N VAL A 260 -16.14 -23.72 4.13
CA VAL A 260 -15.82 -24.57 2.99
C VAL A 260 -16.66 -25.83 3.07
N TRP A 261 -17.42 -26.10 2.01
CA TRP A 261 -18.28 -27.28 1.89
C TRP A 261 -17.91 -28.09 0.66
N ASP A 262 -18.36 -29.34 0.61
CA ASP A 262 -18.17 -30.17 -0.58
C ASP A 262 -19.11 -29.70 -1.70
N GLY A 263 -18.56 -29.55 -2.89
CA GLY A 263 -19.27 -29.18 -4.10
C GLY A 263 -19.84 -30.40 -4.80
N LEU A 264 -20.90 -30.19 -5.59
CA LEU A 264 -21.47 -31.22 -6.47
C LEU A 264 -20.70 -31.37 -7.78
N HIS A 265 -19.67 -30.54 -8.00
CA HIS A 265 -18.87 -30.54 -9.22
C HIS A 265 -17.64 -31.42 -9.08
N GLU A 266 -17.22 -31.98 -10.20
CA GLU A 266 -16.01 -32.80 -10.27
C GLU A 266 -14.75 -31.95 -10.03
N ALA A 267 -13.81 -32.47 -9.24
CA ALA A 267 -12.54 -31.81 -8.97
C ALA A 267 -11.62 -31.87 -10.19
N ILE A 268 -11.09 -30.72 -10.63
CA ILE A 268 -10.07 -30.67 -11.69
C ILE A 268 -8.70 -31.17 -11.18
N VAL A 269 -8.40 -30.93 -9.90
CA VAL A 269 -7.11 -31.26 -9.27
C VAL A 269 -7.34 -32.22 -8.12
N ASP A 270 -6.49 -33.23 -7.99
CA ASP A 270 -6.53 -34.21 -6.91
C ASP A 270 -5.94 -33.65 -5.61
N ARG A 271 -6.26 -34.30 -4.49
CA ARG A 271 -5.86 -33.83 -3.16
C ARG A 271 -4.34 -33.77 -2.98
N ARG A 272 -3.60 -34.74 -3.54
CA ARG A 272 -2.15 -34.80 -3.44
C ARG A 272 -1.47 -33.64 -4.13
N THR A 273 -1.88 -33.31 -5.35
CA THR A 273 -1.35 -32.14 -6.10
C THR A 273 -1.70 -30.83 -5.40
N TRP A 274 -2.93 -30.71 -4.87
CA TRP A 274 -3.33 -29.54 -4.10
C TRP A 274 -2.45 -29.33 -2.87
N ASP A 275 -2.28 -30.37 -2.05
CA ASP A 275 -1.50 -30.31 -0.82
C ASP A 275 -0.02 -29.99 -1.11
N ALA A 276 0.57 -30.56 -2.17
CA ALA A 276 1.93 -30.25 -2.59
C ALA A 276 2.12 -28.75 -2.94
N VAL A 277 1.15 -28.15 -3.64
CA VAL A 277 1.15 -26.71 -3.94
C VAL A 277 1.02 -25.88 -2.67
N GLN A 278 0.08 -26.21 -1.78
CA GLN A 278 -0.13 -25.45 -0.55
C GLN A 278 1.11 -25.50 0.36
N SER A 279 1.73 -26.68 0.54
CA SER A 279 2.97 -26.81 1.31
C SER A 279 4.11 -25.99 0.71
N LYS A 280 4.28 -26.02 -0.63
CA LYS A 280 5.31 -25.21 -1.30
C LYS A 280 5.04 -23.71 -1.16
N MET A 281 3.79 -23.28 -1.24
CA MET A 281 3.39 -21.88 -0.98
C MET A 281 3.65 -21.46 0.47
N GLU A 282 3.40 -22.35 1.42
CA GLU A 282 3.61 -22.07 2.84
C GLU A 282 5.11 -21.94 3.16
N ILE A 283 5.94 -22.82 2.59
CA ILE A 283 7.41 -22.71 2.66
C ILE A 283 7.86 -21.39 2.03
N ALA A 284 7.41 -21.07 0.81
CA ALA A 284 7.76 -19.81 0.14
C ALA A 284 7.31 -18.55 0.90
N ASN A 285 6.15 -18.60 1.57
CA ASN A 285 5.66 -17.50 2.42
C ASN A 285 6.45 -17.37 3.73
N ARG A 286 6.94 -18.48 4.29
CA ARG A 286 7.87 -18.48 5.44
C ARG A 286 9.26 -18.00 5.03
N ASP A 287 9.63 -18.26 3.78
CA ASP A 287 10.94 -17.94 3.20
C ASP A 287 10.92 -16.61 2.42
N VAL A 288 10.45 -15.53 3.07
CA VAL A 288 10.52 -14.13 2.58
C VAL A 288 11.98 -13.66 2.35
N ARG A 289 12.95 -14.54 2.52
CA ARG A 289 14.39 -14.31 2.37
C ARG A 289 14.86 -14.21 0.91
N HIS A 290 14.06 -14.58 -0.10
CA HIS A 290 14.56 -14.67 -1.49
C HIS A 290 14.03 -13.63 -2.50
N ARG A 291 14.83 -12.57 -2.65
CA ARG A 291 15.59 -12.21 -3.87
C ARG A 291 16.52 -11.09 -3.40
N TRP A 292 17.73 -11.47 -3.01
CA TRP A 292 18.79 -10.53 -2.64
C TRP A 292 19.36 -9.95 -3.93
N THR A 293 18.85 -8.79 -4.31
CA THR A 293 19.44 -7.94 -5.34
C THR A 293 20.25 -6.86 -4.65
N HIS A 294 21.41 -7.25 -4.10
CA HIS A 294 22.59 -6.44 -3.70
C HIS A 294 22.41 -5.04 -3.04
N THR A 295 21.24 -4.68 -2.54
CA THR A 295 20.97 -3.27 -2.15
C THR A 295 20.70 -3.05 -0.67
N HIS A 296 20.40 -4.12 0.07
CA HIS A 296 20.05 -4.09 1.49
C HIS A 296 20.51 -5.39 2.16
N LEU A 297 21.61 -5.36 2.92
CA LEU A 297 22.22 -6.53 3.57
C LEU A 297 21.24 -7.24 4.52
N LEU A 298 20.55 -6.44 5.34
CA LEU A 298 19.69 -6.89 6.44
C LEU A 298 18.22 -7.08 6.04
N LYS A 299 17.91 -7.15 4.74
CA LYS A 299 16.53 -7.39 4.25
C LYS A 299 15.97 -8.69 4.85
N GLY A 300 14.90 -8.58 5.62
CA GLY A 300 14.25 -9.72 6.29
C GLY A 300 14.95 -10.24 7.55
N LEU A 301 16.03 -9.58 8.00
CA LEU A 301 16.75 -9.89 9.24
C LEU A 301 16.59 -8.82 10.31
N LEU A 302 16.19 -7.59 9.93
CA LEU A 302 16.09 -6.45 10.83
C LEU A 302 14.70 -6.31 11.46
N ARG A 303 14.64 -6.22 12.78
CA ARG A 303 13.43 -5.99 13.59
C ARG A 303 13.62 -4.86 14.60
N THR A 304 12.51 -4.31 15.07
CA THR A 304 12.48 -3.43 16.24
C THR A 304 12.39 -4.24 17.53
N HIS A 305 12.75 -3.65 18.68
CA HIS A 305 12.55 -4.23 20.02
C HIS A 305 11.10 -4.68 20.30
N ALA A 306 10.12 -4.07 19.62
CA ALA A 306 8.71 -4.45 19.69
C ALA A 306 8.32 -5.61 18.75
N GLY A 307 9.29 -6.29 18.12
CA GLY A 307 9.08 -7.44 17.24
C GLY A 307 8.65 -7.11 15.79
N HIS A 308 8.49 -5.82 15.46
CA HIS A 308 8.06 -5.40 14.13
C HIS A 308 9.21 -5.48 13.11
N ALA A 309 8.95 -6.09 11.96
CA ALA A 309 9.93 -6.17 10.87
C ALA A 309 10.23 -4.78 10.27
N MET A 310 11.49 -4.54 9.90
CA MET A 310 11.90 -3.35 9.16
C MET A 310 12.08 -3.65 7.67
N SER A 311 11.36 -2.92 6.83
CA SER A 311 11.33 -3.12 5.38
C SER A 311 12.27 -2.17 4.66
N PRO A 312 13.02 -2.65 3.65
CA PRO A 312 13.88 -1.80 2.84
C PRO A 312 13.05 -0.81 2.02
N THR A 313 13.49 0.43 1.92
CA THR A 313 12.86 1.48 1.12
C THR A 313 13.94 2.38 0.52
N SER A 314 13.71 2.93 -0.67
CA SER A 314 14.65 3.83 -1.34
C SER A 314 13.96 5.11 -1.81
N VAL A 315 14.64 6.25 -1.64
CA VAL A 315 14.16 7.56 -2.08
C VAL A 315 15.22 8.21 -2.97
N ARG A 316 14.82 8.73 -4.13
CA ARG A 316 15.70 9.57 -4.97
C ARG A 316 15.69 10.99 -4.42
N ARG A 317 16.87 11.51 -4.06
CA ARG A 317 17.04 12.92 -3.64
C ARG A 317 17.89 13.67 -4.67
N ALA A 318 17.51 14.90 -5.00
CA ALA A 318 18.36 15.78 -5.79
C ALA A 318 19.66 16.07 -5.01
N SER A 319 20.81 15.99 -5.68
CA SER A 319 22.08 16.40 -5.08
C SER A 319 22.07 17.91 -4.88
N LYS A 320 21.97 18.38 -3.64
CA LYS A 320 22.14 19.81 -3.34
C LYS A 320 23.62 20.15 -3.47
N GLY A 321 24.01 20.87 -4.52
CA GLY A 321 25.35 21.48 -4.59
C GLY A 321 26.04 21.56 -5.95
N MET A 322 25.47 21.06 -7.05
CA MET A 322 26.04 21.28 -8.38
C MET A 322 25.05 21.99 -9.31
N SER A 323 25.61 22.86 -10.15
CA SER A 323 24.92 23.77 -11.08
C SER A 323 23.74 23.12 -11.81
N LYS A 324 22.74 23.94 -12.17
CA LYS A 324 21.47 23.63 -12.88
C LYS A 324 21.61 22.77 -14.16
N LYS A 325 22.82 22.44 -14.61
CA LYS A 325 23.11 21.65 -15.82
C LYS A 325 23.32 20.14 -15.61
N GLU A 326 23.56 19.66 -14.40
CA GLU A 326 23.62 18.21 -14.11
C GLU A 326 22.86 17.87 -12.84
N ASN A 327 21.55 17.69 -12.97
CA ASN A 327 20.69 17.29 -11.85
C ASN A 327 20.84 15.77 -11.59
N GLN A 328 22.02 15.32 -11.14
CA GLN A 328 22.20 13.94 -10.72
C GLN A 328 21.36 13.67 -9.46
N THR A 329 20.41 12.74 -9.60
CA THR A 329 19.60 12.27 -8.47
C THR A 329 20.36 11.18 -7.72
N ARG A 330 20.63 11.39 -6.42
CA ARG A 330 21.26 10.39 -5.56
C ARG A 330 20.20 9.50 -4.94
N LEU A 331 20.33 8.19 -5.14
CA LEU A 331 19.50 7.19 -4.47
C LEU A 331 19.93 7.04 -3.01
N VAL A 332 19.04 7.30 -2.08
CA VAL A 332 19.26 7.10 -0.64
C VAL A 332 18.38 5.95 -0.15
N ARG A 333 18.96 5.02 0.58
CA ARG A 333 18.32 3.78 1.04
C ARG A 333 18.08 3.81 2.55
N TYR A 334 16.97 3.23 2.98
CA TYR A 334 16.51 3.19 4.36
C TYR A 334 15.92 1.82 4.72
N TYR A 335 15.90 1.50 6.01
CA TYR A 335 14.99 0.51 6.57
C TYR A 335 13.90 1.22 7.37
N VAL A 336 12.64 0.89 7.13
CA VAL A 336 11.49 1.54 7.78
C VAL A 336 10.68 0.49 8.53
N SER A 337 10.32 0.77 9.78
CA SER A 337 9.47 -0.12 10.57
C SER A 337 8.09 -0.30 9.92
N GLN A 338 7.59 -1.54 9.85
CA GLN A 338 6.23 -1.84 9.39
C GLN A 338 5.17 -1.15 10.25
N GLN A 339 5.43 -0.96 11.54
CA GLN A 339 4.56 -0.19 12.42
C GLN A 339 4.50 1.28 11.98
N ALA A 340 5.65 1.89 11.68
CA ALA A 340 5.71 3.28 11.19
C ALA A 340 4.99 3.46 9.85
N ILE A 341 5.06 2.47 8.95
CA ILE A 341 4.36 2.49 7.66
C ILE A 341 2.84 2.43 7.86
N ARG A 342 2.36 1.55 8.76
CA ARG A 342 0.92 1.30 8.96
C ARG A 342 0.23 2.33 9.85
N GLN A 343 0.92 2.80 10.89
CA GLN A 343 0.37 3.65 11.96
C GLN A 343 1.01 5.05 12.01
N GLY A 344 1.94 5.35 11.08
CA GLY A 344 2.62 6.64 10.98
C GLY A 344 3.93 6.72 11.78
N TYR A 345 4.86 7.58 11.36
CA TYR A 345 6.23 7.66 11.90
C TYR A 345 6.36 8.03 13.38
N ARG A 346 5.30 8.62 13.98
CA ARG A 346 5.28 8.94 15.43
C ARG A 346 5.00 7.71 16.30
N SER A 347 4.38 6.67 15.74
CA SER A 347 4.03 5.44 16.46
C SER A 347 5.23 4.53 16.76
N CYS A 348 6.37 4.77 16.11
CA CYS A 348 7.57 3.96 16.28
C CYS A 348 8.77 4.85 16.62
N PRO A 349 9.42 4.68 17.79
CA PRO A 349 10.54 5.53 18.20
C PRO A 349 11.72 5.45 17.21
N ILE A 350 11.90 4.29 16.58
CA ILE A 350 12.97 4.03 15.59
C ILE A 350 12.61 4.62 14.23
N GLY A 351 11.36 4.47 13.78
CA GLY A 351 10.85 5.04 12.53
C GLY A 351 11.57 4.50 11.29
N SER A 352 12.57 5.24 10.81
CA SER A 352 13.43 4.86 9.68
C SER A 352 14.91 5.00 10.00
N LEU A 353 15.72 4.06 9.53
CA LEU A 353 17.18 4.06 9.69
C LEU A 353 17.85 4.12 8.31
N ASN A 354 19.00 4.78 8.20
CA ASN A 354 19.77 4.78 6.97
C ASN A 354 20.35 3.38 6.71
N ALA A 355 20.08 2.81 5.52
CA ALA A 355 20.47 1.44 5.21
C ALA A 355 22.00 1.27 5.09
N ALA A 356 22.71 2.24 4.51
CA ALA A 356 24.16 2.16 4.38
C ALA A 356 24.83 2.13 5.77
N HIS A 357 24.40 3.02 6.66
CA HIS A 357 24.94 3.12 8.03
C HIS A 357 24.78 1.83 8.83
N ILE A 358 23.56 1.27 8.86
CA ILE A 358 23.29 0.06 9.66
C ILE A 358 23.90 -1.20 9.02
N ASP A 359 23.90 -1.30 7.69
CA ASP A 359 24.52 -2.43 6.99
C ASP A 359 26.03 -2.43 7.24
N GLU A 360 26.68 -1.27 7.22
CA GLU A 360 28.12 -1.13 7.48
C GLU A 360 28.47 -1.40 8.96
N LEU A 361 27.62 -0.96 9.89
CA LEU A 361 27.77 -1.26 11.33
C LEU A 361 27.70 -2.76 11.60
N VAL A 362 26.65 -3.43 11.12
CA VAL A 362 26.49 -4.87 11.33
C VAL A 362 27.63 -5.64 10.66
N ARG A 363 28.04 -5.22 9.46
CA ARG A 363 29.20 -5.79 8.77
C ARG A 363 30.47 -5.69 9.64
N ALA A 364 30.78 -4.51 10.15
CA ALA A 364 31.97 -4.27 10.97
C ALA A 364 31.97 -5.12 12.25
N VAL A 365 30.84 -5.18 12.95
CA VAL A 365 30.71 -5.90 14.22
C VAL A 365 30.85 -7.42 14.03
N VAL A 366 30.17 -7.97 13.02
CA VAL A 366 30.22 -9.41 12.73
C VAL A 366 31.61 -9.82 12.23
N MET A 367 32.22 -9.03 11.34
CA MET A 367 33.57 -9.32 10.83
C MET A 367 34.62 -9.27 11.94
N ASN A 368 34.57 -8.25 12.81
CA ASN A 368 35.49 -8.13 13.94
C ASN A 368 35.34 -9.33 14.91
N PHE A 369 34.11 -9.68 15.26
CA PHE A 369 33.84 -10.80 16.16
C PHE A 369 34.36 -12.14 15.62
N ILE A 370 34.17 -12.40 14.32
CA ILE A 370 34.62 -13.64 13.70
C ILE A 370 36.15 -13.65 13.48
N ALA A 371 36.75 -12.50 13.15
CA ALA A 371 38.20 -12.37 13.05
C ALA A 371 38.89 -12.63 14.40
N GLU A 372 38.38 -12.06 15.50
CA GLU A 372 38.90 -12.30 16.85
C GLU A 372 38.75 -13.78 17.27
N LYS A 373 37.63 -14.43 16.94
CA LYS A 373 37.33 -15.79 17.39
C LYS A 373 37.98 -16.89 16.55
N HIS A 374 38.16 -16.67 15.24
CA HIS A 374 38.56 -17.70 14.28
C HIS A 374 39.79 -17.31 13.42
N SER A 375 40.47 -16.20 13.72
CA SER A 375 41.61 -15.70 12.94
C SER A 375 41.33 -15.56 11.44
N ALA A 376 40.09 -15.22 11.09
CA ALA A 376 39.62 -15.16 9.70
C ALA A 376 40.21 -13.94 8.98
N ASN A 377 40.78 -14.16 7.78
CA ASN A 377 41.24 -13.08 6.91
C ASN A 377 40.18 -12.72 5.87
N TRP A 378 39.59 -11.53 6.00
CA TRP A 378 38.55 -11.03 5.09
C TRP A 378 39.10 -10.48 3.77
N SER A 379 40.39 -10.14 3.69
CA SER A 379 40.97 -9.44 2.54
C SER A 379 40.95 -10.27 1.26
N SER A 380 40.87 -11.60 1.36
CA SER A 380 40.83 -12.55 0.24
C SER A 380 39.44 -12.68 -0.42
N LEU A 381 38.37 -12.28 0.28
CA LEU A 381 37.00 -12.45 -0.21
C LEU A 381 36.50 -11.22 -0.98
N THR A 382 35.71 -11.41 -2.03
CA THR A 382 35.02 -10.28 -2.70
C THR A 382 33.91 -9.71 -1.80
N PRO A 383 33.54 -8.43 -1.93
CA PRO A 383 32.47 -7.82 -1.13
C PRO A 383 31.16 -8.62 -1.13
N GLU A 384 30.79 -9.22 -2.26
CA GLU A 384 29.57 -10.00 -2.43
C GLU A 384 29.62 -11.31 -1.63
N LYS A 385 30.76 -12.00 -1.65
CA LYS A 385 30.97 -13.23 -0.87
C LYS A 385 30.98 -12.93 0.63
N ARG A 386 31.57 -11.80 1.05
CA ARG A 386 31.52 -11.33 2.44
C ARG A 386 30.09 -11.08 2.88
N ASP A 387 29.28 -10.40 2.06
CA ASP A 387 27.88 -10.12 2.37
C ASP A 387 27.01 -11.36 2.46
N HIS A 388 27.25 -12.30 1.55
CA HIS A 388 26.57 -13.58 1.59
C HIS A 388 26.86 -14.31 2.90
N PHE A 389 28.13 -14.47 3.26
CA PHE A 389 28.56 -15.11 4.49
C PHE A 389 27.97 -14.44 5.74
N ILE A 390 28.09 -13.11 5.84
CA ILE A 390 27.56 -12.34 7.00
C ILE A 390 26.06 -12.60 7.15
N ARG A 391 25.32 -12.59 6.04
CA ARG A 391 23.88 -12.83 6.04
C ARG A 391 23.51 -14.25 6.47
N GLU A 392 24.32 -15.27 6.13
CA GLU A 392 24.06 -16.66 6.51
C GLU A 392 24.29 -16.92 8.01
N VAL A 393 25.26 -16.21 8.59
CA VAL A 393 25.65 -16.33 9.98
C VAL A 393 24.67 -15.60 10.91
N ILE A 394 24.11 -14.47 10.45
CA ILE A 394 23.11 -13.69 11.20
C ILE A 394 21.76 -14.43 11.23
N ARG A 395 21.25 -14.67 12.43
CA ARG A 395 19.88 -15.13 12.66
C ARG A 395 18.89 -13.97 12.57
N GLU A 396 19.17 -12.89 13.31
CA GLU A 396 18.30 -11.72 13.46
C GLU A 396 19.09 -10.53 13.98
N VAL A 397 18.64 -9.32 13.65
CA VAL A 397 19.16 -8.05 14.19
C VAL A 397 18.00 -7.27 14.81
N VAL A 398 18.09 -6.96 16.09
CA VAL A 398 17.06 -6.24 16.85
C VAL A 398 17.57 -4.84 17.19
N VAL A 399 16.81 -3.82 16.78
CA VAL A 399 17.11 -2.42 17.09
C VAL A 399 16.18 -1.92 18.19
N ALA A 400 16.77 -1.38 19.25
CA ALA A 400 16.09 -0.63 20.31
C ALA A 400 16.52 0.85 20.27
N PRO A 401 15.84 1.75 21.01
CA PRO A 401 16.25 3.16 21.09
C PRO A 401 17.64 3.39 21.69
N ASP A 402 18.07 2.49 22.57
CA ASP A 402 19.25 2.57 23.45
C ASP A 402 20.29 1.48 23.20
N HIS A 403 19.95 0.41 22.46
CA HIS A 403 20.88 -0.67 22.13
C HIS A 403 20.56 -1.35 20.78
N LEU A 404 21.55 -2.05 20.23
CA LEU A 404 21.47 -2.88 19.04
C LEU A 404 21.90 -4.30 19.42
N GLU A 405 21.08 -5.30 19.10
CA GLU A 405 21.41 -6.71 19.31
C GLU A 405 21.57 -7.42 17.96
N ILE A 406 22.68 -8.15 17.81
CA ILE A 406 22.94 -8.99 16.63
C ILE A 406 23.03 -10.43 17.11
N GLN A 407 22.11 -11.27 16.62
CA GLN A 407 22.07 -12.69 16.96
C GLN A 407 22.76 -13.50 15.87
N ILE A 408 23.77 -14.28 16.26
CA ILE A 408 24.62 -15.11 15.38
C ILE A 408 24.40 -16.58 15.70
N ASN A 409 24.20 -17.41 14.68
CA ASN A 409 24.11 -18.87 14.84
C ASN A 409 25.50 -19.51 14.98
N GLU A 410 25.80 -20.10 16.13
CA GLU A 410 27.14 -20.67 16.40
C GLU A 410 27.47 -21.87 15.51
N ARG A 411 26.48 -22.71 15.19
CA ARG A 411 26.68 -23.88 14.30
C ARG A 411 27.13 -23.50 12.89
N LYS A 412 26.72 -22.33 12.39
CA LYS A 412 27.11 -21.82 11.07
C LYS A 412 28.41 -21.01 11.10
N SER A 413 28.76 -20.44 12.25
CA SER A 413 30.04 -19.73 12.40
C SER A 413 31.26 -20.66 12.41
N GLY A 414 31.08 -21.93 12.80
CA GLY A 414 32.17 -22.92 12.88
C GLY A 414 32.46 -23.68 11.57
N THR A 415 31.43 -24.17 10.87
CA THR A 415 31.59 -24.97 9.63
C THR A 415 32.13 -24.16 8.44
N HIS A 416 31.77 -22.88 8.32
CA HIS A 416 32.27 -22.03 7.24
C HIS A 416 33.57 -21.27 7.60
N ALA A 417 34.14 -21.49 8.79
CA ALA A 417 35.43 -20.92 9.19
C ALA A 417 36.63 -21.74 8.66
N GLU A 418 36.41 -23.00 8.27
CA GLU A 418 37.39 -23.82 7.53
C GLU A 418 37.39 -23.52 6.01
N GLU A 419 36.29 -22.98 5.47
CA GLU A 419 36.13 -22.63 4.06
C GLU A 419 36.67 -21.25 3.56
N PRO A 420 37.09 -20.24 4.38
CA PRO A 420 37.61 -18.99 3.83
C PRO A 420 38.89 -19.19 3.02
N SER A 421 39.62 -20.28 3.27
CA SER A 421 40.82 -20.72 2.55
C SER A 421 40.51 -21.66 1.37
N ALA A 422 39.40 -22.42 1.40
CA ALA A 422 39.09 -23.46 0.42
C ALA A 422 38.48 -22.93 -0.91
N ILE A 423 38.06 -21.67 -0.97
CA ILE A 423 37.46 -21.04 -2.17
C ILE A 423 38.53 -20.57 -3.18
N LEU A 424 39.82 -20.74 -2.88
CA LEU A 424 40.93 -20.47 -3.81
C LEU A 424 41.19 -21.67 -4.74
N ARG A 425 40.29 -21.90 -5.71
CA ARG A 425 40.75 -22.44 -6.99
C ARG A 425 41.36 -21.29 -7.78
N LYS A 426 42.62 -21.49 -8.18
CA LYS A 426 43.39 -20.69 -9.13
C LYS A 426 42.47 -20.02 -10.14
N ASP A 427 42.36 -18.71 -10.08
CA ASP A 427 42.56 -17.82 -11.23
C ASP A 427 42.41 -16.36 -10.82
N MET A 428 43.32 -15.55 -11.39
CA MET A 428 43.35 -14.09 -11.42
C MET A 428 43.86 -13.36 -10.17
N LEU A 429 45.19 -13.37 -10.05
CA LEU A 429 45.96 -12.18 -9.68
C LEU A 429 45.62 -11.05 -10.67
N LEU A 430 44.65 -10.22 -10.33
CA LEU A 430 44.58 -8.85 -10.81
C LEU A 430 44.64 -7.94 -9.60
N GLN A 431 45.58 -7.01 -9.61
CA GLN A 431 45.75 -5.94 -8.64
C GLN A 431 44.43 -5.19 -8.47
N GLN A 432 43.64 -5.55 -7.45
CA GLN A 432 42.43 -4.82 -7.10
C GLN A 432 42.75 -3.74 -6.06
N PRO A 433 42.10 -2.57 -6.14
CA PRO A 433 42.38 -1.44 -5.26
C PRO A 433 42.13 -1.78 -3.79
N ARG A 434 43.01 -1.28 -2.90
CA ARG A 434 42.97 -1.41 -1.44
C ARG A 434 41.54 -1.19 -0.93
N THR A 435 40.82 -2.26 -0.61
CA THR A 435 39.43 -2.17 -0.15
C THR A 435 39.41 -1.71 1.30
N LEU A 436 38.95 -0.48 1.54
CA LEU A 436 38.78 0.09 2.89
C LEU A 436 37.85 -0.81 3.72
N MET A 437 38.24 -1.14 4.97
CA MET A 437 37.45 -2.01 5.83
C MET A 437 36.72 -1.19 6.89
N PRO A 438 35.39 -1.38 7.07
CA PRO A 438 34.67 -0.74 8.16
C PRO A 438 34.98 -1.46 9.47
N ILE A 439 35.45 -0.71 10.45
CA ILE A 439 35.75 -1.19 11.80
C ILE A 439 34.75 -0.55 12.77
N CYS A 440 34.24 -1.35 13.71
CA CYS A 440 33.49 -0.85 14.84
C CYS A 440 34.48 -0.64 16.01
N PRO A 441 34.73 0.61 16.45
CA PRO A 441 35.68 0.89 17.52
C PRO A 441 35.17 0.46 18.91
N ILE A 442 33.89 0.12 19.02
CA ILE A 442 33.26 -0.28 20.29
C ILE A 442 33.10 -1.79 20.30
N LYS A 443 33.66 -2.44 21.34
CA LYS A 443 33.49 -3.87 21.55
C LYS A 443 32.06 -4.17 22.04
N PRO A 444 31.33 -5.09 21.39
CA PRO A 444 30.01 -5.51 21.85
C PRO A 444 30.11 -6.35 23.13
N GLU A 445 29.09 -6.27 23.99
CA GLU A 445 28.87 -7.25 25.04
C GLU A 445 28.41 -8.57 24.41
N VAL A 446 29.01 -9.68 24.82
CA VAL A 446 28.79 -11.00 24.22
C VAL A 446 28.05 -11.89 25.20
N ASN A 447 26.81 -12.27 24.88
CA ASN A 447 26.01 -13.20 25.66
C ASN A 447 25.74 -14.47 24.85
N ARG A 448 25.90 -15.66 25.44
CA ARG A 448 25.62 -16.95 24.75
C ARG A 448 24.39 -17.62 25.34
N ARG A 449 23.43 -18.00 24.48
CA ARG A 449 22.22 -18.75 24.87
C ARG A 449 21.87 -19.78 23.80
N GLU A 450 21.71 -21.04 24.19
CA GLU A 450 21.13 -22.12 23.36
C GLU A 450 21.65 -22.18 21.90
N GLY A 451 22.98 -22.11 21.70
CA GLY A 451 23.61 -22.19 20.37
C GLY A 451 23.52 -20.91 19.53
N VAL A 452 23.11 -19.79 20.13
CA VAL A 452 23.13 -18.44 19.55
C VAL A 452 24.04 -17.54 20.37
N THR A 453 24.96 -16.84 19.70
CA THR A 453 25.71 -15.73 20.29
C THR A 453 24.95 -14.43 20.05
N ILE A 454 24.69 -13.66 21.11
CA ILE A 454 24.06 -12.34 21.07
C ILE A 454 25.14 -11.28 21.31
N LEU A 455 25.38 -10.43 20.32
CA LEU A 455 26.25 -9.27 20.42
C LEU A 455 25.40 -8.04 20.71
N ARG A 456 25.57 -7.42 21.87
CA ARG A 456 24.84 -6.22 22.29
C ARG A 456 25.75 -5.00 22.24
N LEU A 457 25.28 -3.95 21.57
CA LEU A 457 25.95 -2.65 21.48
C LEU A 457 25.02 -1.58 22.05
N SER A 458 25.52 -0.77 22.97
CA SER A 458 24.81 0.42 23.43
C SER A 458 24.85 1.50 22.34
N VAL A 459 23.68 2.01 21.95
CA VAL A 459 23.54 2.96 20.83
C VAL A 459 22.53 4.06 21.16
N GLN A 460 22.63 5.21 20.51
CA GLN A 460 21.63 6.25 20.53
C GLN A 460 21.20 6.58 19.10
N ILE A 461 19.89 6.70 18.88
CA ILE A 461 19.34 7.11 17.58
C ILE A 461 19.23 8.64 17.53
N LYS A 462 20.09 9.31 16.75
CA LYS A 462 20.02 10.77 16.53
C LYS A 462 19.68 11.11 15.09
N LYS A 463 18.97 12.23 14.89
CA LYS A 463 18.62 12.77 13.58
C LYS A 463 19.67 13.78 13.14
N LEU A 464 20.54 13.39 12.21
CA LEU A 464 21.59 14.22 11.59
C LEU A 464 21.24 14.41 10.10
N ASP A 465 21.23 15.66 9.61
CA ASP A 465 20.91 16.01 8.20
C ASP A 465 19.62 15.37 7.66
N GLY A 466 18.59 15.28 8.51
CA GLY A 466 17.31 14.69 8.14
C GLY A 466 17.35 13.16 7.98
N ARG A 467 18.37 12.49 8.51
CA ARG A 467 18.53 11.02 8.55
C ARG A 467 18.71 10.58 10.00
N ARG A 468 18.13 9.44 10.38
CA ARG A 468 18.40 8.85 11.69
C ARG A 468 19.60 7.92 11.58
N MET A 469 20.59 8.12 12.44
CA MET A 469 21.84 7.35 12.50
C MET A 469 22.00 6.75 13.90
N LEU A 470 22.70 5.62 13.95
CA LEU A 470 23.06 4.95 15.21
C LEU A 470 24.44 5.46 15.64
N LEU A 471 24.50 6.10 16.80
CA LEU A 471 25.74 6.60 17.39
C LEU A 471 26.00 5.88 18.71
N ALA A 472 27.23 5.91 19.19
CA ALA A 472 27.56 5.50 20.54
C ALA A 472 26.87 6.42 21.58
N PRO A 473 26.72 5.99 22.85
CA PRO A 473 26.09 6.81 23.89
C PRO A 473 26.79 8.16 24.15
N ASP A 474 28.09 8.22 23.89
CA ASP A 474 28.93 9.42 23.94
C ASP A 474 28.86 10.28 22.67
N GLY A 475 28.12 9.84 21.64
CA GLY A 475 27.95 10.55 20.38
C GLY A 475 28.97 10.21 19.29
N ARG A 476 29.92 9.29 19.54
CA ARG A 476 30.86 8.81 18.52
C ARG A 476 30.14 7.98 17.43
N GLU A 477 30.64 8.03 16.19
CA GLU A 477 30.14 7.14 15.14
C GLU A 477 30.60 5.70 15.40
N LEU A 478 29.69 4.74 15.18
CA LEU A 478 29.94 3.32 15.42
C LEU A 478 30.63 2.61 14.25
N VAL A 479 30.87 3.33 13.15
CA VAL A 479 31.47 2.81 11.92
C VAL A 479 32.59 3.75 11.51
N VAL A 480 33.80 3.22 11.43
CA VAL A 480 35.00 3.96 11.02
C VAL A 480 35.61 3.24 9.83
N GLN A 481 35.89 3.95 8.73
CA GLN A 481 36.70 3.40 7.65
C GLN A 481 38.17 3.36 8.08
N ALA A 482 38.74 2.17 8.09
CA ALA A 482 40.15 1.94 8.42
C ALA A 482 40.91 1.31 7.26
N ASP A 483 42.23 1.50 7.27
CA ASP A 483 43.14 0.76 6.39
C ASP A 483 43.30 -0.71 6.83
N VAL A 484 44.07 -1.48 6.07
CA VAL A 484 44.30 -2.93 6.31
C VAL A 484 45.00 -3.18 7.66
N ALA A 485 45.62 -2.15 8.27
CA ALA A 485 46.27 -2.20 9.57
C ALA A 485 45.38 -1.70 10.72
N GLY A 486 44.12 -1.32 10.44
CA GLY A 486 43.15 -0.88 11.44
C GLY A 486 43.26 0.60 11.86
N GLN A 487 44.02 1.42 11.12
CA GLN A 487 44.15 2.86 11.41
C GLN A 487 43.04 3.68 10.75
N PRO A 488 42.43 4.67 11.45
CA PRO A 488 41.39 5.53 10.88
C PRO A 488 41.90 6.35 9.69
N LEU A 489 41.15 6.37 8.58
CA LEU A 489 41.54 7.15 7.41
C LEU A 489 41.18 8.64 7.56
N PRO A 490 41.99 9.55 7.01
CA PRO A 490 41.68 10.97 7.00
C PRO A 490 40.48 11.28 6.12
N ARG A 491 39.69 12.27 6.54
CA ARG A 491 38.48 12.63 5.79
C ARG A 491 38.82 13.43 4.55
N GLU A 492 38.64 12.79 3.39
CA GLU A 492 38.98 13.36 2.08
C GLU A 492 38.44 14.79 1.88
N HIS A 493 37.20 15.07 2.29
CA HIS A 493 36.61 16.41 2.13
C HIS A 493 37.25 17.47 3.03
N LEU A 494 37.70 17.12 4.25
CA LEU A 494 38.43 18.04 5.13
C LEU A 494 39.85 18.28 4.61
N VAL A 495 40.53 17.20 4.21
CA VAL A 495 41.86 17.26 3.60
C VAL A 495 41.85 18.14 2.36
N ARG A 496 40.85 17.94 1.47
CA ARG A 496 40.68 18.75 0.27
C ARG A 496 40.39 20.21 0.59
N ALA A 497 39.55 20.50 1.58
CA ALA A 497 39.26 21.88 1.98
C ALA A 497 40.48 22.59 2.57
N ILE A 498 41.29 21.88 3.37
CA ILE A 498 42.56 22.40 3.91
C ILE A 498 43.55 22.63 2.77
N GLY A 499 43.76 21.66 1.89
CA GLY A 499 44.65 21.79 0.73
C GLY A 499 44.25 22.96 -0.17
N GLN A 500 42.95 23.14 -0.41
CA GLN A 500 42.43 24.27 -1.18
C GLN A 500 42.69 25.62 -0.49
N ALA A 501 42.53 25.70 0.83
CA ALA A 501 42.82 26.92 1.58
C ALA A 501 44.30 27.31 1.53
N PHE A 502 45.21 26.33 1.65
CA PHE A 502 46.65 26.57 1.50
C PHE A 502 47.03 26.95 0.07
N PHE A 503 46.40 26.34 -0.94
CA PHE A 503 46.56 26.74 -2.33
C PHE A 503 46.14 28.20 -2.57
N TRP A 504 44.98 28.61 -2.06
CA TRP A 504 44.53 30.00 -2.18
C TRP A 504 45.42 30.98 -1.42
N LEU A 505 45.94 30.60 -0.25
CA LEU A 505 46.90 31.44 0.48
C LEU A 505 48.17 31.67 -0.36
N ARG A 506 48.65 30.61 -1.03
CA ARG A 506 49.78 30.70 -1.94
C ARG A 506 49.51 31.64 -3.12
N GLU A 507 48.33 31.55 -3.72
CA GLU A 507 47.90 32.44 -4.80
C GLU A 507 47.81 33.92 -4.38
N ILE A 508 47.45 34.19 -3.12
CA ILE A 508 47.42 35.56 -2.57
C ILE A 508 48.84 36.09 -2.37
N ILE A 509 49.73 35.27 -1.80
CA ILE A 509 51.09 35.68 -1.43
C ILE A 509 52.01 35.77 -2.64
N GLU A 510 52.03 34.73 -3.49
CA GLU A 510 52.98 34.62 -4.61
C GLU A 510 52.47 35.33 -5.86
N ASN A 511 51.15 35.27 -6.13
CA ASN A 511 50.56 35.76 -7.37
C ASN A 511 49.72 37.03 -7.18
N GLY A 512 49.71 37.62 -5.97
CA GLY A 512 49.04 38.89 -5.68
C GLY A 512 47.52 38.87 -5.88
N LYS A 513 46.88 37.69 -5.99
CA LYS A 513 45.44 37.59 -6.25
C LYS A 513 44.64 38.08 -5.06
N SER A 514 43.58 38.86 -5.30
CA SER A 514 42.65 39.21 -4.24
C SER A 514 41.69 38.06 -3.92
N VAL A 515 41.11 38.06 -2.71
CA VAL A 515 40.04 37.11 -2.32
C VAL A 515 38.86 37.18 -3.31
N ARG A 516 38.59 38.35 -3.90
CA ARG A 516 37.53 38.53 -4.91
C ARG A 516 37.88 37.84 -6.23
N ASP A 517 39.14 37.84 -6.63
CA ASP A 517 39.59 37.20 -7.87
C ASP A 517 39.56 35.67 -7.74
N ILE A 518 39.97 35.16 -6.58
CA ILE A 518 39.86 33.73 -6.24
C ILE A 518 38.37 33.31 -6.21
N ALA A 519 37.51 34.10 -5.57
CA ALA A 519 36.08 33.85 -5.54
C ALA A 519 35.45 33.82 -6.95
N ARG A 520 35.88 34.73 -7.85
CA ARG A 520 35.44 34.76 -9.25
C ARG A 520 35.91 33.53 -10.02
N GLY A 521 37.17 33.12 -9.85
CA GLY A 521 37.75 31.94 -10.51
C GLY A 521 37.10 30.62 -10.10
N GLU A 522 36.84 30.45 -8.79
CA GLU A 522 36.24 29.24 -8.21
C GLU A 522 34.71 29.23 -8.23
N ARG A 523 34.08 30.32 -8.69
CA ARG A 523 32.62 30.53 -8.68
C ARG A 523 32.01 30.37 -7.28
N LEU A 524 32.71 30.87 -6.26
CA LEU A 524 32.27 30.88 -4.87
C LEU A 524 31.97 32.30 -4.40
N SER A 525 31.26 32.46 -3.28
CA SER A 525 31.12 33.77 -2.65
C SER A 525 32.42 34.19 -1.96
N ALA A 526 32.73 35.50 -1.97
CA ALA A 526 33.90 36.04 -1.28
C ALA A 526 33.92 35.66 0.21
N SER A 527 32.76 35.66 0.88
CA SER A 527 32.63 35.21 2.28
C SER A 527 32.99 33.74 2.45
N ARG A 528 32.67 32.87 1.47
CA ARG A 528 33.01 31.44 1.57
C ARG A 528 34.50 31.18 1.38
N VAL A 529 35.15 31.91 0.46
CA VAL A 529 36.61 31.88 0.30
C VAL A 529 37.29 32.39 1.58
N HIS A 530 36.82 33.51 2.11
CA HIS A 530 37.33 34.08 3.37
C HIS A 530 37.22 33.10 4.54
N ASN A 531 36.06 32.45 4.72
CA ASN A 531 35.85 31.50 5.81
C ASN A 531 36.73 30.25 5.71
N LEU A 532 37.01 29.77 4.49
CA LEU A 532 37.89 28.63 4.26
C LEU A 532 39.37 28.99 4.42
N LEU A 533 39.78 30.22 4.11
CA LEU A 533 41.16 30.69 4.34
C LEU A 533 41.55 30.63 5.82
N HIS A 534 40.60 30.68 6.76
CA HIS A 534 40.90 30.47 8.18
C HIS A 534 41.54 29.10 8.46
N LEU A 535 41.28 28.07 7.64
CA LEU A 535 41.87 26.74 7.82
C LEU A 535 43.41 26.75 7.75
N THR A 536 44.02 27.78 7.15
CA THR A 536 45.48 27.93 7.12
C THR A 536 46.08 28.29 8.48
N ARG A 537 45.23 28.68 9.46
CA ARG A 537 45.63 29.02 10.84
C ARG A 537 45.66 27.83 11.79
N LEU A 538 45.37 26.63 11.30
CA LEU A 538 45.47 25.40 12.08
C LEU A 538 46.93 25.14 12.46
N GLY A 539 47.17 24.86 13.75
CA GLY A 539 48.49 24.52 14.25
C GLY A 539 48.96 23.13 13.79
N PRO A 540 50.27 22.82 13.89
CA PRO A 540 50.84 21.57 13.38
C PRO A 540 50.21 20.29 13.97
N ALA A 541 49.90 20.30 15.27
CA ALA A 541 49.26 19.16 15.94
C ALA A 541 47.83 18.92 15.43
N ALA A 542 47.05 19.99 15.25
CA ALA A 542 45.70 19.95 14.71
C ALA A 542 45.68 19.49 13.25
N LEU A 543 46.60 20.00 12.42
CA LEU A 543 46.79 19.55 11.03
C LEU A 543 47.15 18.07 10.97
N LYS A 544 48.13 17.63 11.78
CA LYS A 544 48.55 16.23 11.83
C LYS A 544 47.36 15.34 12.20
N ALA A 545 46.60 15.68 13.23
CA ALA A 545 45.43 14.91 13.65
C ALA A 545 44.39 14.77 12.53
N ILE A 546 44.09 15.86 11.79
CA ILE A 546 43.12 15.82 10.68
C ILE A 546 43.65 15.01 9.49
N LEU A 547 44.94 15.16 9.16
CA LEU A 547 45.60 14.49 8.03
C LEU A 547 45.88 13.00 8.29
N THR A 548 46.01 12.57 9.54
CA THR A 548 46.17 11.16 9.92
C THR A 548 44.85 10.50 10.32
N GLY A 549 43.72 11.20 10.24
CA GLY A 549 42.41 10.66 10.65
C GLY A 549 42.23 10.49 12.15
N ALA A 550 43.16 10.99 12.97
CA ALA A 550 43.12 10.97 14.43
C ALA A 550 42.21 12.07 15.02
N VAL A 551 41.04 12.27 14.41
CA VAL A 551 40.02 13.23 14.83
C VAL A 551 38.64 12.56 14.89
N ARG A 552 37.71 13.13 15.67
CA ARG A 552 36.34 12.61 15.76
C ARG A 552 35.69 12.50 14.38
N GLN A 553 34.95 11.42 14.10
CA GLN A 553 34.27 11.18 12.81
C GLN A 553 33.01 12.02 12.56
N THR A 554 32.56 12.79 13.56
CA THR A 554 31.46 13.75 13.42
C THR A 554 31.92 15.17 13.10
N LEU A 555 33.23 15.45 13.21
CA LEU A 555 33.84 16.77 12.94
C LEU A 555 33.42 17.31 11.58
N GLN A 556 32.62 18.37 11.57
CA GLN A 556 32.15 19.05 10.36
C GLN A 556 33.17 20.10 9.92
N LEU A 557 33.20 20.40 8.63
CA LEU A 557 34.05 21.49 8.11
C LEU A 557 33.78 22.83 8.81
N SER A 558 32.53 23.11 9.18
CA SER A 558 32.16 24.32 9.95
C SER A 558 32.79 24.36 11.34
N GLU A 559 32.90 23.21 12.00
CA GLU A 559 33.55 23.11 13.32
C GLU A 559 35.06 23.30 13.17
N VAL A 560 35.68 22.69 12.14
CA VAL A 560 37.11 22.90 11.85
C VAL A 560 37.39 24.37 11.55
N SER A 561 36.54 25.03 10.76
CA SER A 561 36.65 26.47 10.51
C SER A 561 36.53 27.30 11.79
N GLY A 562 35.64 26.93 12.71
CA GLY A 562 35.53 27.57 14.03
C GLY A 562 36.77 27.33 14.92
N ILE A 563 37.32 26.12 14.90
CA ILE A 563 38.57 25.80 15.60
C ILE A 563 39.73 26.61 15.01
N ALA A 564 39.80 26.75 13.69
CA ALA A 564 40.86 27.51 13.02
C ALA A 564 40.78 29.03 13.27
N GLN A 565 39.65 29.54 13.76
CA GLN A 565 39.54 30.93 14.22
C GLN A 565 40.18 31.14 15.60
N GLN A 566 40.35 30.08 16.40
CA GLN A 566 41.07 30.16 17.67
C GLN A 566 42.57 30.32 17.40
N LEU A 567 43.21 31.34 17.97
CA LEU A 567 44.63 31.63 17.70
C LEU A 567 45.60 30.76 18.53
N ASP A 568 45.13 30.13 19.61
CA ASP A 568 45.93 29.24 20.46
C ASP A 568 45.94 27.80 19.92
N TRP A 569 47.10 27.36 19.42
CA TRP A 569 47.31 26.02 18.88
C TRP A 569 47.14 24.88 19.90
N ARG A 570 47.44 25.10 21.20
CA ARG A 570 47.19 24.08 22.23
C ARG A 570 45.70 23.88 22.44
N ARG A 571 44.95 24.98 22.45
CA ARG A 571 43.49 24.96 22.56
C ARG A 571 42.83 24.37 21.32
N GLN A 572 43.38 24.62 20.13
CA GLN A 572 42.92 23.95 18.90
C GLN A 572 43.07 22.42 18.99
N ALA A 573 44.22 21.91 19.43
CA ALA A 573 44.46 20.48 19.60
C ALA A 573 43.50 19.87 20.65
N GLN A 574 43.34 20.52 21.79
CA GLN A 574 42.37 20.11 22.81
C GLN A 574 40.92 20.08 22.29
N MET A 575 40.51 21.04 21.46
CA MET A 575 39.15 21.07 20.87
C MET A 575 38.91 19.98 19.82
N LEU A 576 39.99 19.41 19.27
CA LEU A 576 39.95 18.24 18.38
C LEU A 576 39.93 16.92 19.17
N GLU A 577 40.56 16.88 20.34
CA GLU A 577 40.63 15.71 21.24
C GLU A 577 39.44 15.59 22.21
N SER A 578 38.91 16.71 22.70
CA SER A 578 37.84 16.76 23.71
C SER A 578 36.45 16.91 23.08
N ARG A 579 35.75 15.77 22.98
CA ARG A 579 34.28 15.55 23.12
C ARG A 579 33.87 14.23 22.46
#